data_AF-A0A819QUW4-F1
#
_entry.id   AF-A0A819QUW4-F1
#
_cell.length_a   1.000
_cell.length_b   1.000
_cell.length_c   1.000
_cell.angle_alpha   90.00
_cell.angle_beta   90.00
_cell.angle_gamma   90.00
#
_symmetry.space_group_name_H-M   'P 1'
#
loop_
_entity.id
_entity.type
_entity.pdbx_description
1 polymer ?
#
loop_
_entity_poly.entity_id
_entity_poly.type
_entity_poly.pdbx_seq_one_letter_code
_entity_poly.pdbx_strand_id
1 'polypeptide(L)'
;MDELSIITEFQLHYTPQLSIWWYTRECFIYHMLNRALGNLEADIIVNIGFYLVDLHKQIEALHNQQANSYGDQPFLLYRGQGLSNSKSALYQVDLILTSDDDHELRTLTDRMRQDIEAGAQWGRL
;
A
#
# COMPACT_ATOMS: atom_id res chain seq x y z
N MET A 1 -0.96 23.81 -6.66
CA MET A 1 0.36 23.16 -6.82
C MET A 1 0.13 22.05 -7.83
N ASP A 2 0.78 22.10 -8.97
CA ASP A 2 0.43 21.25 -10.11
C ASP A 2 0.89 19.80 -9.87
N GLU A 3 0.07 18.80 -10.20
CA GLU A 3 0.39 17.38 -9.98
C GLU A 3 1.74 16.98 -10.60
N LEU A 4 2.05 17.53 -11.78
CA LEU A 4 3.34 17.32 -12.46
C LEU A 4 4.53 17.77 -11.61
N SER A 5 4.39 18.90 -10.88
CA SER A 5 5.47 19.42 -10.04
C SER A 5 5.75 18.50 -8.85
N ILE A 6 4.71 17.87 -8.30
CA ILE A 6 4.83 16.92 -7.19
C ILE A 6 5.48 15.62 -7.67
N ILE A 7 5.18 15.17 -8.89
CA ILE A 7 5.84 14.00 -9.50
C ILE A 7 7.33 14.29 -9.69
N THR A 8 7.69 15.47 -10.21
CA THR A 8 9.10 15.87 -10.37
C THR A 8 9.80 15.97 -9.01
N GLU A 9 9.15 16.54 -8.00
CA GLU A 9 9.67 16.61 -6.63
C GLU A 9 9.94 15.21 -6.07
N PHE A 10 8.99 14.29 -6.23
CA PHE A 10 9.14 12.90 -5.82
C PHE A 10 10.32 12.23 -6.53
N GLN A 11 10.43 12.37 -7.85
CA GLN A 11 11.51 11.78 -8.63
C GLN A 11 12.90 12.29 -8.24
N LEU A 12 13.02 13.56 -7.86
CA LEU A 12 14.31 14.18 -7.53
C LEU A 12 14.71 14.03 -6.06
N HIS A 13 13.74 14.02 -5.15
CA HIS A 13 13.99 14.14 -3.71
C HIS A 13 13.50 12.95 -2.89
N TYR A 14 12.93 11.92 -3.52
CA TYR A 14 12.55 10.71 -2.80
C TYR A 14 13.76 10.03 -2.17
N THR A 15 13.63 9.69 -0.89
CA THR A 15 14.54 8.82 -0.18
C THR A 15 13.74 7.76 0.58
N PRO A 16 14.30 6.56 0.79
CA PRO A 16 13.60 5.49 1.49
C PRO A 16 13.10 5.86 2.88
N GLN A 17 13.74 6.82 3.57
CA GLN A 17 13.36 7.30 4.91
C GLN A 17 12.14 8.23 4.90
N LEU A 18 11.76 8.76 3.74
CA LEU A 18 10.60 9.62 3.58
C LEU A 18 9.36 8.87 3.07
N SER A 19 9.40 7.54 2.91
CA SER A 19 8.29 6.78 2.33
C SER A 19 6.96 6.99 3.08
N ILE A 20 6.94 6.94 4.41
CA ILE A 20 5.73 7.25 5.21
C ILE A 20 5.27 8.70 5.04
N TRP A 21 6.20 9.65 4.98
CA TRP A 21 5.86 11.06 4.77
C TRP A 21 5.18 11.27 3.41
N TRP A 22 5.72 10.66 2.35
CA TRP A 22 5.11 10.68 1.02
C TRP A 22 3.74 9.98 0.97
N TYR A 23 3.54 8.93 1.78
CA TYR A 23 2.26 8.23 1.85
C TYR A 23 1.17 9.04 2.58
N THR A 24 1.55 9.79 3.60
CA THR A 24 0.63 10.58 4.43
C THR A 24 0.43 12.01 3.94
N ARG A 25 1.31 12.51 3.06
CA ARG A 25 1.14 13.79 2.36
C ARG A 25 -0.07 13.74 1.43
N GLU A 26 -0.85 14.82 1.39
CA GLU A 26 -1.95 15.03 0.44
C GLU A 26 -1.42 15.16 -1.01
N CYS A 27 -1.10 14.02 -1.62
CA CYS A 27 -0.53 13.93 -2.96
C CYS A 27 -0.94 12.65 -3.68
N PHE A 28 -0.44 12.46 -4.90
CA PHE A 28 -0.82 11.37 -5.78
C PHE A 28 -0.49 9.97 -5.20
N ILE A 29 0.55 9.85 -4.36
CA ILE A 29 1.07 8.57 -3.88
C ILE A 29 0.00 7.76 -3.16
N TYR A 30 -0.69 8.36 -2.18
CA TYR A 30 -1.76 7.70 -1.43
C TYR A 30 -2.87 7.20 -2.35
N HIS A 31 -3.38 8.07 -3.21
CA HIS A 31 -4.50 7.74 -4.09
C HIS A 31 -4.13 6.70 -5.14
N MET A 32 -2.96 6.85 -5.76
CA MET A 32 -2.44 5.93 -6.77
C MET A 32 -2.23 4.53 -6.18
N LEU A 33 -1.58 4.41 -5.02
CA LEU A 33 -1.30 3.12 -4.41
C LEU A 33 -2.57 2.42 -3.92
N ASN A 34 -3.44 3.13 -3.19
CA ASN A 34 -4.67 2.50 -2.70
C ASN A 34 -5.59 2.07 -3.84
N ARG A 35 -5.63 2.84 -4.94
CA ARG A 35 -6.36 2.44 -6.15
C ARG A 35 -5.72 1.24 -6.82
N ALA A 36 -4.40 1.26 -7.05
CA ALA A 36 -3.70 0.18 -7.73
C ALA A 36 -3.79 -1.14 -6.96
N LEU A 37 -3.65 -1.09 -5.63
CA LEU A 37 -3.80 -2.27 -4.77
C LEU A 37 -5.26 -2.75 -4.73
N GLY A 38 -6.22 -1.85 -4.59
CA GLY A 38 -7.65 -2.22 -4.55
C GLY A 38 -8.17 -2.81 -5.86
N ASN A 39 -7.65 -2.35 -7.00
CA ASN A 39 -8.02 -2.83 -8.33
C ASN A 39 -7.07 -3.91 -8.89
N LEU A 40 -5.99 -4.24 -8.15
CA LEU A 40 -4.95 -5.17 -8.59
C LEU A 40 -4.30 -4.77 -9.94
N GLU A 41 -4.04 -3.48 -10.13
CA GLU A 41 -3.39 -2.93 -11.35
C GLU A 41 -1.89 -3.30 -11.36
N ALA A 42 -1.57 -4.51 -11.82
CA ALA A 42 -0.24 -5.12 -11.72
C ALA A 42 0.89 -4.23 -12.28
N ASP A 43 0.68 -3.61 -13.44
CA ASP A 43 1.66 -2.72 -14.07
C ASP A 43 2.06 -1.57 -13.14
N ILE A 44 1.10 -0.97 -12.44
CA ILE A 44 1.36 0.14 -11.50
C ILE A 44 2.11 -0.39 -10.28
N ILE A 45 1.67 -1.51 -9.72
CA ILE A 45 2.27 -2.11 -8.51
C ILE A 45 3.73 -2.50 -8.78
N VAL A 46 4.03 -3.11 -9.94
CA VAL A 46 5.40 -3.47 -10.32
C VAL A 46 6.25 -2.21 -10.50
N ASN A 47 5.75 -1.21 -11.22
CA ASN A 47 6.49 0.04 -11.47
C ASN A 47 6.84 0.80 -10.19
N ILE A 48 5.94 0.80 -9.21
CA ILE A 48 6.13 1.48 -7.91
C ILE A 48 6.67 0.54 -6.82
N GLY A 49 7.04 -0.69 -7.18
CA GLY A 49 7.41 -1.74 -6.23
C GLY A 49 8.56 -1.34 -5.30
N PHE A 50 9.53 -0.57 -5.78
CA PHE A 50 10.63 -0.06 -4.96
C PHE A 50 10.13 0.78 -3.77
N TYR A 51 9.16 1.67 -4.02
CA TYR A 51 8.56 2.53 -3.01
C TYR A 51 7.71 1.71 -2.04
N LEU A 52 7.00 0.69 -2.54
CA LEU A 52 6.18 -0.20 -1.71
C LEU A 52 7.04 -1.00 -0.74
N VAL A 53 8.20 -1.50 -1.20
CA VAL A 53 9.19 -2.17 -0.34
C VAL A 53 9.70 -1.24 0.76
N ASP A 54 10.04 0.00 0.41
CA ASP A 54 10.52 0.99 1.39
C ASP A 54 9.44 1.39 2.40
N LEU A 55 8.19 1.56 1.93
CA LEU A 55 7.05 1.85 2.79
C LEU A 55 6.77 0.69 3.75
N HIS A 56 6.76 -0.54 3.25
CA HIS A 56 6.56 -1.73 4.06
C HIS A 56 7.62 -1.85 5.16
N LYS A 57 8.90 -1.70 4.83
CA LYS A 57 10.00 -1.74 5.82
C LYS A 57 9.85 -0.69 6.92
N GLN A 58 9.42 0.52 6.57
CA GLN A 58 9.19 1.56 7.58
C GLN A 58 8.00 1.23 8.48
N ILE A 59 6.90 0.73 7.92
CA ILE A 59 5.73 0.33 8.69
C ILE A 59 6.08 -0.84 9.61
N GLU A 60 6.80 -1.84 9.12
CA GLU A 60 7.29 -2.98 9.92
C GLU A 60 8.18 -2.50 11.06
N ALA A 61 9.11 -1.57 10.81
CA ALA A 61 9.96 -1.01 11.85
C ALA A 61 9.14 -0.29 12.95
N LEU A 62 8.15 0.52 12.57
CA LEU A 62 7.27 1.19 13.52
C LEU A 62 6.36 0.20 14.27
N HIS A 63 5.85 -0.80 13.57
CA HIS A 63 5.04 -1.86 14.16
C HIS A 63 5.83 -2.64 15.21
N ASN A 64 7.08 -3.03 14.90
CA ASN A 64 7.95 -3.71 15.85
C ASN A 64 8.28 -2.84 17.07
N GLN A 65 8.44 -1.52 16.90
CA GLN A 65 8.59 -0.60 18.02
C GLN A 65 7.33 -0.53 18.90
N GLN A 66 6.15 -0.52 18.29
CA GLN A 66 4.87 -0.46 18.99
C GLN A 66 4.51 -1.79 19.66
N ALA A 67 4.75 -2.93 19.00
CA ALA A 67 4.45 -4.27 19.52
C ALA A 67 5.22 -4.57 20.82
N ASN A 68 6.48 -4.12 20.91
CA ASN A 68 7.26 -4.20 22.14
C ASN A 68 6.62 -3.44 23.32
N SER A 69 5.73 -2.48 23.05
CA SER A 69 5.06 -1.67 24.07
C SER A 69 3.69 -2.21 24.50
N TYR A 70 3.01 -3.00 23.65
CA TYR A 70 1.62 -3.43 23.87
C TYR A 70 1.43 -4.95 24.07
N GLY A 71 2.45 -5.78 23.79
CA GLY A 71 2.33 -7.23 23.90
C GLY A 71 1.22 -7.82 23.02
N ASP A 72 0.65 -8.98 23.39
CA ASP A 72 -0.43 -9.68 22.67
C ASP A 72 -1.82 -9.01 22.78
N GLN A 73 -1.90 -7.77 23.27
CA GLN A 73 -3.19 -7.09 23.42
C GLN A 73 -3.66 -6.50 22.08
N PRO A 74 -4.96 -6.66 21.72
CA PRO A 74 -5.51 -6.12 20.48
C PRO A 74 -5.48 -4.58 20.49
N PHE A 75 -5.03 -3.98 19.39
CA PHE A 75 -4.90 -2.54 19.23
C PHE A 75 -6.19 -1.93 18.67
N LEU A 76 -6.95 -1.21 19.51
CA LEU A 76 -8.18 -0.55 19.08
C LEU A 76 -7.87 0.78 18.39
N LEU A 77 -8.23 0.86 17.10
CA LEU A 77 -8.08 2.05 16.27
C LEU A 77 -9.43 2.58 15.81
N TYR A 78 -9.47 3.88 15.50
CA TYR A 78 -10.65 4.55 14.95
C TYR A 78 -10.31 5.19 13.62
N ARG A 79 -11.16 4.99 12.60
CA ARG A 79 -11.10 5.68 11.31
C ARG A 79 -12.47 6.23 10.96
N GLY A 80 -12.53 7.52 10.59
CA GLY A 80 -13.76 8.12 10.07
C GLY A 80 -14.03 7.64 8.63
N GLN A 81 -15.20 7.04 8.40
CA GLN A 81 -15.67 6.70 7.06
C GLN A 81 -16.84 7.61 6.69
N GLY A 82 -16.70 8.33 5.57
CA GLY A 82 -17.79 9.13 5.01
C GLY A 82 -18.88 8.21 4.44
N LEU A 83 -20.09 8.29 5.00
CA LEU A 83 -21.23 7.52 4.52
C LEU A 83 -21.68 8.08 3.16
N SER A 84 -21.43 7.34 2.07
CA SER A 84 -22.15 7.55 0.82
C SER A 84 -23.61 7.19 1.06
N ASN A 85 -24.53 8.06 0.64
CA ASN A 85 -25.92 8.11 1.08
C ASN A 85 -26.80 7.02 0.42
N SER A 86 -26.38 5.75 0.47
CA SER A 86 -27.23 4.60 0.15
C SER A 86 -27.44 3.75 1.41
N LYS A 87 -28.49 4.10 2.17
CA LYS A 87 -29.12 3.30 3.24
C LYS A 87 -28.16 2.76 4.31
N SER A 88 -28.02 3.56 5.37
CA SER A 88 -27.88 3.14 6.78
C SER A 88 -27.48 1.68 7.05
N ALA A 89 -26.21 1.37 6.84
CA ALA A 89 -25.53 0.30 7.56
C ALA A 89 -24.21 0.89 8.07
N LEU A 90 -24.08 1.00 9.39
CA LEU A 90 -22.80 1.30 10.02
C LEU A 90 -21.93 0.05 9.84
N TYR A 91 -20.94 0.11 8.96
CA TYR A 91 -19.93 -0.93 8.86
C TYR A 91 -18.86 -0.66 9.93
N GLN A 92 -18.80 -1.52 10.94
CA GLN A 92 -17.60 -1.64 11.77
C GLN A 92 -16.51 -2.22 10.87
N VAL A 93 -15.52 -1.40 10.54
CA VAL A 93 -14.30 -1.88 9.88
C VAL A 93 -13.36 -2.31 10.99
N ASP A 94 -13.44 -3.58 11.36
CA ASP A 94 -12.37 -4.20 12.14
C ASP A 94 -11.13 -4.23 11.25
N LEU A 95 -10.20 -3.30 11.47
CA LEU A 95 -8.84 -3.45 10.95
C LEU A 95 -8.18 -4.58 11.74
N ILE A 96 -8.46 -5.81 11.32
CA ILE A 96 -7.64 -6.95 11.69
C ILE A 96 -6.31 -6.69 10.99
N LEU A 97 -5.23 -6.51 11.78
CA LEU A 97 -3.87 -6.61 11.26
C LEU A 97 -3.83 -7.93 10.50
N THR A 98 -3.77 -7.86 9.18
CA THR A 98 -3.64 -9.05 8.34
C THR A 98 -2.37 -9.73 8.81
N SER A 99 -2.52 -10.84 9.53
CA SER A 99 -1.43 -11.73 9.87
C SER A 99 -0.58 -11.93 8.62
N ASP A 100 0.74 -12.03 8.75
CA ASP A 100 1.66 -12.28 7.63
C ASP A 100 1.31 -13.55 6.81
N ASP A 101 0.35 -14.36 7.29
CA ASP A 101 -0.32 -15.46 6.59
C ASP A 101 -1.58 -15.05 5.77
N ASP A 102 -1.70 -13.80 5.33
CA ASP A 102 -2.81 -13.36 4.48
C ASP A 102 -2.80 -14.10 3.12
N HIS A 103 -3.80 -14.96 2.91
CA HIS A 103 -3.97 -15.77 1.71
C HIS A 103 -4.23 -14.92 0.45
N GLU A 104 -4.87 -13.76 0.60
CA GLU A 104 -5.14 -12.85 -0.53
C GLU A 104 -3.84 -12.22 -1.03
N LEU A 105 -2.94 -11.83 -0.13
CA LEU A 105 -1.60 -11.33 -0.48
C LEU A 105 -0.74 -12.40 -1.17
N ARG A 106 -0.83 -13.66 -0.73
CA ARG A 106 -0.16 -14.79 -1.41
C ARG A 106 -0.70 -14.99 -2.82
N THR A 107 -2.02 -15.00 -2.96
CA THR A 107 -2.69 -15.16 -4.26
C THR A 107 -2.31 -14.03 -5.22
N LEU A 108 -2.23 -12.79 -4.73
CA LEU A 108 -1.76 -11.65 -5.52
C LEU A 108 -0.30 -11.83 -5.94
N THR A 109 0.58 -12.20 -5.01
CA THR A 109 2.02 -12.43 -5.28
C THR A 109 2.22 -13.48 -6.36
N ASP A 110 1.44 -14.57 -6.34
CA ASP A 110 1.52 -15.63 -7.35
C ASP A 110 1.01 -15.18 -8.72
N ARG A 111 -0.06 -14.37 -8.78
CA ARG A 111 -0.53 -13.76 -10.04
C ARG A 111 0.50 -12.83 -10.65
N MET A 112 1.08 -11.93 -9.85
CA MET A 112 2.12 -11.01 -10.33
C MET A 112 3.33 -11.76 -10.88
N ARG A 113 3.72 -12.88 -10.26
CA ARG A 113 4.81 -13.73 -10.77
C ARG A 113 4.46 -14.34 -12.13
N GLN A 114 3.24 -14.87 -12.29
CA GLN A 114 2.77 -15.44 -13.56
C GLN A 114 2.72 -14.40 -14.69
N ASP A 115 2.24 -13.18 -14.41
CA ASP A 115 2.14 -12.11 -15.42
C ASP A 115 3.52 -11.62 -15.88
N ILE A 116 4.49 -11.52 -14.97
CA ILE A 116 5.88 -11.16 -15.30
C ILE A 116 6.53 -12.26 -16.16
N GLU A 117 6.34 -13.54 -15.80
CA GLU A 117 6.87 -14.68 -16.55
C GLU A 117 6.24 -14.80 -17.95
N ALA A 118 4.93 -14.58 -18.05
CA ALA A 118 4.21 -14.56 -19.33
C ALA A 118 4.67 -13.39 -20.22
N GLY A 119 4.87 -12.20 -19.66
CA GLY A 119 5.37 -11.02 -20.39
C GLY A 119 6.79 -11.18 -20.92
N ALA A 120 7.68 -11.85 -20.17
CA ALA A 120 9.06 -12.12 -20.59
C ALA A 120 9.17 -13.10 -21.78
N GLN A 121 8.15 -13.93 -22.00
CA GLN A 121 8.11 -14.91 -23.08
C GLN A 121 7.82 -14.27 -24.45
N TRP A 122 7.19 -13.08 -24.49
CA TRP A 122 6.91 -12.32 -25.71
C TRP A 122 8.09 -11.49 -26.23
N GLY A 123 9.17 -11.36 -25.45
CA GLY A 123 10.39 -10.63 -25.82
C GLY A 123 11.47 -11.48 -26.53
N ARG A 124 11.18 -12.74 -26.84
CA ARG A 124 12.08 -13.66 -27.58
C ARG A 124 11.40 -14.22 -28.83
N LEU A 125 11.06 -13.35 -29.78
CA LEU A 125 10.76 -13.72 -31.16
C LEU A 125 11.42 -12.71 -32.11
#